data_AF-A0AAD3CYF8-F1
#
_entry.id   AF-A0AAD3CYF8-F1
#
_cell.length_a   1.000
_cell.length_b   1.000
_cell.length_c   1.000
_cell.angle_alpha   90.00
_cell.angle_beta   90.00
_cell.angle_gamma   90.00
#
_symmetry.space_group_name_H-M   'P 1'
#
loop_
_entity.id
_entity.type
_entity.pdbx_description
1 polymer ?
#
loop_
_entity_poly.entity_id
_entity_poly.type
_entity_poly.pdbx_seq_one_letter_code
_entity_poly.pdbx_strand_id
1 'polypeptide(L)'
;MVHTHIANNHLGNENVQYPVNASQNIEHKLSTETSISTFGNKGLSGLRVLVALASFDFGQFPLLEEVIDSYQDVCVAGAKIDLYIHTVVPYTVALIDLLNARISCESMTVTIAVQSPAVRLNLVDRHRELFYEKIEDYDLFIYSEDDIKVSPTTIKAYLQETKQVEKLVGKSPAEDYNVGIVRYEYNYPPDIVIDDKTRHATESVTRVYWEHLWKPLFPKSIDLVQQSEVQKQYVSMQNHHQGMFLATRDLLKAWKLRKGCEFDRVRQRPGRKDNPGQPTEGTQRVWMSSQMLHGSRHCNVQQLIPMKNFGQLTVWHLPNKNYRRVGKKGRIGGGSVENEFGTGKETFVGPDKSLPTEMELHLEMRKLYPLKPSTKYNGIQMIDEVDRKRGIGRSFGMNQKAYFDILDQRLDAFTAYADRGGIMIEQDFQNWQFLIEKD
;
A
#
# COMPACT_ATOMS: atom_id res chain seq x y z
N MET A 1 42.79 35.82 -51.87
CA MET A 1 41.94 35.99 -50.67
C MET A 1 40.51 35.80 -51.11
N VAL A 2 39.97 34.61 -50.90
CA VAL A 2 38.70 34.16 -51.45
C VAL A 2 37.89 33.52 -50.32
N HIS A 3 36.60 33.83 -50.32
CA HIS A 3 35.56 33.45 -49.37
C HIS A 3 35.46 31.96 -49.04
N THR A 4 34.99 31.68 -47.81
CA THR A 4 34.33 30.42 -47.42
C THR A 4 33.42 30.73 -46.21
N HIS A 5 32.11 30.82 -46.45
CA HIS A 5 31.04 29.87 -46.07
C HIS A 5 30.82 29.66 -44.56
N ILE A 6 29.71 30.23 -44.05
CA ILE A 6 28.99 29.74 -42.87
C ILE A 6 27.59 29.33 -43.35
N ALA A 7 27.27 28.05 -43.19
CA ALA A 7 25.95 27.48 -43.43
C ALA A 7 25.19 27.39 -42.10
N ASN A 8 24.04 28.06 -42.01
CA ASN A 8 23.06 27.83 -40.94
C ASN A 8 21.90 27.01 -41.53
N ASN A 9 21.73 25.79 -41.03
CA ASN A 9 20.58 24.95 -41.37
C ASN A 9 19.35 25.38 -40.57
N HIS A 10 18.30 25.71 -41.31
CA HIS A 10 16.92 25.80 -40.83
C HIS A 10 16.42 24.43 -40.37
N LEU A 11 15.89 24.36 -39.15
CA LEU A 11 14.96 23.31 -38.72
C LEU A 11 13.56 23.91 -38.67
N GLY A 12 12.64 23.28 -39.39
CA GLY A 12 11.26 23.70 -39.54
C GLY A 12 10.44 23.51 -38.28
N ASN A 13 9.60 24.50 -37.99
CA ASN A 13 8.48 24.39 -37.05
C ASN A 13 7.32 23.69 -37.75
N GLU A 14 7.05 22.44 -37.40
CA GLU A 14 5.78 21.80 -37.71
C GLU A 14 4.74 22.25 -36.68
N ASN A 15 3.83 23.13 -37.12
CA ASN A 15 2.64 23.53 -36.38
C ASN A 15 1.64 22.36 -36.33
N VAL A 16 1.56 21.69 -35.18
CA VAL A 16 0.45 20.78 -34.87
C VAL A 16 -0.75 21.61 -34.43
N GLN A 17 -1.69 21.86 -35.36
CA GLN A 17 -3.01 22.43 -35.06
C GLN A 17 -3.88 21.40 -34.34
N TYR A 18 -4.22 21.67 -33.07
CA TYR A 18 -5.32 20.98 -32.40
C TYR A 18 -6.65 21.66 -32.78
N PRO A 19 -7.71 20.89 -33.09
CA PRO A 19 -9.01 21.47 -33.38
C PRO A 19 -9.60 22.10 -32.12
N VAL A 20 -9.80 23.41 -32.17
CA VAL A 20 -10.62 24.19 -31.23
C VAL A 20 -12.07 23.84 -31.53
N ASN A 21 -12.65 22.92 -30.75
CA ASN A 21 -14.07 22.62 -30.85
C ASN A 21 -14.90 23.68 -30.12
N ALA A 22 -15.89 24.17 -30.85
CA ALA A 22 -16.83 25.20 -30.49
C ALA A 22 -17.57 24.87 -29.19
N SER A 23 -17.63 25.85 -28.29
CA SER A 23 -18.51 25.89 -27.13
C SER A 23 -19.97 25.84 -27.58
N GLN A 24 -20.58 24.66 -27.57
CA GLN A 24 -22.03 24.52 -27.63
C GLN A 24 -22.60 24.68 -26.22
N ASN A 25 -23.39 25.72 -26.04
CA ASN A 25 -24.24 25.93 -24.87
C ASN A 25 -25.24 24.77 -24.77
N ILE A 26 -25.01 23.86 -23.82
CA ILE A 26 -26.00 22.86 -23.41
C ILE A 26 -26.70 23.41 -22.17
N GLU A 27 -27.90 23.97 -22.37
CA GLU A 27 -28.85 24.22 -21.30
C GLU A 27 -29.32 22.88 -20.72
N HIS A 28 -28.78 22.49 -19.58
CA HIS A 28 -29.30 21.37 -18.80
C HIS A 28 -30.57 21.80 -18.06
N LYS A 29 -31.73 21.38 -18.59
CA LYS A 29 -32.99 21.35 -17.85
C LYS A 29 -32.85 20.39 -16.66
N LEU A 30 -32.79 20.98 -15.47
CA LEU A 30 -32.89 20.30 -14.19
C LEU A 30 -34.30 19.70 -14.08
N SER A 31 -34.41 18.37 -14.11
CA SER A 31 -35.67 17.67 -13.85
C SER A 31 -35.52 16.69 -12.70
N THR A 32 -36.40 16.89 -11.72
CA THR A 32 -36.97 15.95 -10.76
C THR A 32 -36.01 15.11 -9.91
N GLU A 33 -35.84 15.61 -8.70
CA GLU A 33 -35.40 14.92 -7.48
C GLU A 33 -36.03 13.53 -7.36
N THR A 34 -35.27 12.52 -7.75
CA THR A 34 -35.46 11.17 -7.23
C THR A 34 -34.64 11.11 -5.95
N SER A 35 -35.29 10.73 -4.86
CA SER A 35 -34.75 10.60 -3.50
C SER A 35 -33.50 9.72 -3.45
N ILE A 36 -32.35 10.32 -3.75
CA ILE A 36 -31.04 9.80 -3.39
C ILE A 36 -31.07 9.72 -1.87
N SER A 37 -31.11 8.51 -1.32
CA SER A 37 -30.90 8.28 0.10
C SER A 37 -29.59 8.96 0.47
N THR A 38 -29.73 10.11 1.12
CA THR A 38 -28.64 10.93 1.59
C THR A 38 -27.77 10.02 2.45
N PHE A 39 -26.53 9.77 2.03
CA PHE A 39 -25.44 9.65 2.98
C PHE A 39 -25.32 11.01 3.66
N GLY A 40 -26.32 11.35 4.48
CA GLY A 40 -26.41 12.61 5.18
C GLY A 40 -25.30 12.60 6.21
N ASN A 41 -24.19 13.30 5.95
CA ASN A 41 -23.12 13.70 6.86
C ASN A 41 -22.61 12.71 7.94
N LYS A 42 -22.99 11.43 7.94
CA LYS A 42 -22.63 10.43 8.95
C LYS A 42 -21.20 9.88 8.81
N GLY A 43 -20.25 10.70 8.34
CA GLY A 43 -18.83 10.35 8.25
C GLY A 43 -18.58 8.94 7.67
N LEU A 44 -17.71 8.17 8.35
CA LEU A 44 -17.53 6.72 8.13
C LEU A 44 -18.23 5.90 9.24
N SER A 45 -19.17 6.52 9.96
CA SER A 45 -19.80 5.94 11.16
C SER A 45 -20.48 4.62 10.85
N GLY A 46 -20.10 3.58 11.59
CA GLY A 46 -20.68 2.24 11.49
C GLY A 46 -20.16 1.38 10.32
N LEU A 47 -19.24 1.91 9.50
CA LEU A 47 -18.57 1.12 8.47
C LEU A 47 -17.60 0.14 9.12
N ARG A 48 -17.75 -1.16 8.88
CA ARG A 48 -16.79 -2.19 9.31
C ARG A 48 -15.77 -2.43 8.21
N VAL A 49 -14.51 -2.21 8.50
CA VAL A 49 -13.42 -2.30 7.53
C VAL A 49 -12.41 -3.33 7.98
N LEU A 50 -12.11 -4.29 7.10
CA LEU A 50 -11.00 -5.21 7.27
C LEU A 50 -9.83 -4.75 6.41
N VAL A 51 -8.69 -4.51 7.05
CA VAL A 51 -7.46 -4.10 6.37
C VAL A 51 -6.47 -5.23 6.45
N ALA A 52 -5.93 -5.65 5.30
CA ALA A 52 -4.81 -6.57 5.23
C ALA A 52 -3.57 -5.83 4.73
N LEU A 53 -2.61 -5.66 5.63
CA LEU A 53 -1.39 -4.88 5.43
C LEU A 53 -0.19 -5.81 5.28
N ALA A 54 0.49 -5.77 4.15
CA ALA A 54 1.67 -6.59 3.91
C ALA A 54 2.95 -5.83 4.29
N SER A 55 3.57 -6.21 5.41
CA SER A 55 4.87 -5.69 5.86
C SER A 55 5.87 -6.82 6.05
N PHE A 56 6.80 -7.01 5.11
CA PHE A 56 7.63 -8.23 5.10
C PHE A 56 8.50 -8.33 6.36
N ASP A 57 9.27 -7.29 6.63
CA ASP A 57 10.20 -7.18 7.75
C ASP A 57 10.24 -5.73 8.26
N PHE A 58 11.12 -5.44 9.20
CA PHE A 58 11.26 -4.11 9.79
C PHE A 58 12.03 -3.10 8.92
N GLY A 59 12.41 -3.46 7.68
CA GLY A 59 13.17 -2.58 6.79
C GLY A 59 12.43 -1.28 6.39
N GLN A 60 11.11 -1.24 6.59
CA GLN A 60 10.26 -0.08 6.34
C GLN A 60 9.44 0.32 7.57
N PHE A 61 9.90 -0.04 8.78
CA PHE A 61 9.11 0.15 10.00
C PHE A 61 8.59 1.59 10.22
N PRO A 62 9.37 2.66 10.02
CA PRO A 62 8.84 4.02 10.16
C PRO A 62 7.68 4.33 9.19
N LEU A 63 7.66 3.70 8.02
CA LEU A 63 6.58 3.85 7.05
C LEU A 63 5.35 3.05 7.48
N LEU A 64 5.57 1.85 8.04
CA LEU A 64 4.51 1.04 8.60
C LEU A 64 3.76 1.79 9.71
N GLU A 65 4.48 2.49 10.58
CA GLU A 65 3.90 3.33 11.63
C GLU A 65 2.99 4.42 11.04
N GLU A 66 3.47 5.16 10.05
CA GLU A 66 2.68 6.18 9.33
C GLU A 66 1.42 5.60 8.66
N VAL A 67 1.49 4.35 8.19
CA VAL A 67 0.34 3.65 7.61
C VAL A 67 -0.65 3.23 8.70
N ILE A 68 -0.18 2.71 9.84
CA ILE A 68 -1.03 2.38 11.00
C ILE A 68 -1.79 3.63 11.48
N ASP A 69 -1.08 4.76 11.62
CA ASP A 69 -1.67 6.04 12.02
C ASP A 69 -2.75 6.49 11.03
N SER A 70 -2.54 6.27 9.73
CA SER A 70 -3.55 6.60 8.72
C SER A 70 -4.85 5.80 8.90
N TYR A 71 -4.79 4.55 9.38
CA TYR A 71 -5.99 3.78 9.70
C TYR A 71 -6.59 4.16 11.06
N GLN A 72 -5.79 4.65 12.00
CA GLN A 72 -6.30 5.28 13.22
C GLN A 72 -7.14 6.53 12.88
N ASP A 73 -6.70 7.36 11.93
CA ASP A 73 -7.50 8.50 11.44
C ASP A 73 -8.84 8.05 10.85
N VAL A 74 -8.87 6.94 10.12
CA VAL A 74 -10.10 6.32 9.60
C VAL A 74 -11.01 5.85 10.74
N CYS A 75 -10.44 5.27 11.79
CA CYS A 75 -11.18 4.87 12.98
C CYS A 75 -11.77 6.09 13.72
N VAL A 76 -10.99 7.16 13.91
CA VAL A 76 -11.45 8.43 14.50
C VAL A 76 -12.56 9.08 13.66
N ALA A 77 -12.54 8.89 12.33
CA ALA A 77 -13.62 9.31 11.44
C ALA A 77 -14.92 8.47 11.55
N GLY A 78 -14.95 7.48 12.45
CA GLY A 78 -16.13 6.72 12.87
C GLY A 78 -16.21 5.29 12.35
N ALA A 79 -15.22 4.82 11.58
CA ALA A 79 -15.19 3.44 11.12
C ALA A 79 -14.76 2.48 12.24
N LYS A 80 -15.19 1.22 12.16
CA LYS A 80 -14.60 0.12 12.91
C LYS A 80 -13.52 -0.53 12.04
N ILE A 81 -12.29 -0.53 12.52
CA ILE A 81 -11.11 -1.00 11.78
C ILE A 81 -10.58 -2.27 12.42
N ASP A 82 -10.49 -3.35 11.66
CA ASP A 82 -9.69 -4.52 12.06
C ASP A 82 -8.50 -4.61 11.10
N LEU A 83 -7.30 -4.32 11.62
CA LEU A 83 -6.05 -4.26 10.86
C LEU A 83 -5.23 -5.53 11.06
N TYR A 84 -5.05 -6.31 10.00
CA TYR A 84 -4.20 -7.49 9.96
C TYR A 84 -2.87 -7.16 9.27
N ILE A 85 -1.79 -7.15 10.05
CA ILE A 85 -0.42 -6.96 9.55
C ILE A 85 0.17 -8.34 9.27
N HIS A 86 0.25 -8.71 8.01
CA HIS A 86 0.98 -9.91 7.59
C HIS A 86 2.47 -9.60 7.50
N THR A 87 3.28 -10.34 8.27
CA THR A 87 4.73 -10.17 8.35
C THR A 87 5.44 -11.49 8.44
N VAL A 88 6.76 -11.54 8.19
CA VAL A 88 7.55 -12.77 8.43
C VAL A 88 8.40 -12.68 9.70
N VAL A 89 8.39 -11.52 10.36
CA VAL A 89 9.18 -11.26 11.56
C VAL A 89 8.24 -11.16 12.77
N PRO A 90 8.37 -12.04 13.78
CA PRO A 90 7.61 -11.92 15.02
C PRO A 90 8.02 -10.66 15.79
N TYR A 91 7.09 -9.91 16.38
CA TYR A 91 7.40 -8.64 17.04
C TYR A 91 7.90 -8.87 18.47
N THR A 92 8.70 -7.95 19.00
CA THR A 92 9.09 -7.98 20.42
C THR A 92 7.98 -7.38 21.28
N VAL A 93 7.92 -7.76 22.56
CA VAL A 93 6.96 -7.20 23.52
C VAL A 93 7.11 -5.67 23.63
N ALA A 94 8.35 -5.18 23.69
CA ALA A 94 8.63 -3.74 23.74
C ALA A 94 8.04 -2.98 22.53
N LEU A 95 8.15 -3.55 21.33
CA LEU A 95 7.60 -2.95 20.11
C LEU A 95 6.06 -2.96 20.11
N ILE A 96 5.47 -4.07 20.53
CA ILE A 96 4.01 -4.18 20.70
C ILE A 96 3.52 -3.16 21.74
N ASP A 97 4.22 -3.01 22.86
CA ASP A 97 3.86 -2.05 23.91
C ASP A 97 3.97 -0.59 23.45
N LEU A 98 5.01 -0.25 22.68
CA LEU A 98 5.16 1.06 22.04
C LEU A 98 3.99 1.36 21.09
N LEU A 99 3.66 0.41 20.21
CA LEU A 99 2.54 0.57 19.27
C LEU A 99 1.19 0.68 20.01
N ASN A 100 0.97 -0.10 21.08
CA ASN A 100 -0.22 0.02 21.93
C ASN A 100 -0.33 1.41 22.58
N ALA A 101 0.79 2.05 22.91
CA ALA A 101 0.78 3.40 23.50
C ALA A 101 0.38 4.49 22.48
N ARG A 102 0.54 4.23 21.18
CA ARG A 102 0.23 5.16 20.09
C ARG A 102 -1.21 5.01 19.58
N ILE A 103 -1.71 3.77 19.53
CA ILE A 103 -3.06 3.48 19.03
C ILE A 103 -4.09 3.81 20.11
N SER A 104 -4.91 4.84 19.87
CA SER A 104 -5.88 5.34 20.85
C SER A 104 -7.36 5.20 20.46
N CYS A 105 -7.67 4.51 19.35
CA CYS A 105 -9.05 4.36 18.89
C CYS A 105 -9.70 3.05 19.39
N GLU A 106 -10.78 3.15 20.18
CA GLU A 106 -11.48 1.99 20.77
C GLU A 106 -12.08 1.03 19.74
N SER A 107 -12.42 1.53 18.55
CA SER A 107 -13.00 0.74 17.46
C SER A 107 -11.94 0.21 16.47
N MET A 108 -10.65 0.28 16.84
CA MET A 108 -9.55 -0.25 16.07
C MET A 108 -8.97 -1.48 16.78
N THR A 109 -8.86 -2.59 16.06
CA THR A 109 -8.08 -3.75 16.50
C THR A 109 -6.91 -3.96 15.55
N VAL A 110 -5.80 -4.47 16.08
CA VAL A 110 -4.61 -4.78 15.28
C VAL A 110 -4.17 -6.21 15.60
N THR A 111 -3.92 -6.98 14.55
CA THR A 111 -3.42 -8.35 14.63
C THR A 111 -2.16 -8.46 13.78
N ILE A 112 -1.05 -8.87 14.40
CA ILE A 112 0.20 -9.21 13.73
C ILE A 112 0.15 -10.71 13.41
N ALA A 113 -0.02 -11.03 12.13
CA ALA A 113 -0.08 -12.39 11.63
C ALA A 113 1.29 -12.82 11.08
N VAL A 114 2.02 -13.62 11.86
CA VAL A 114 3.38 -14.05 11.50
C VAL A 114 3.31 -15.20 10.48
N GLN A 115 3.90 -14.98 9.32
CA GLN A 115 3.92 -15.86 8.16
C GLN A 115 5.29 -16.51 7.97
N SER A 116 5.32 -17.67 7.31
CA SER A 116 6.58 -18.30 6.91
C SER A 116 7.39 -17.39 5.98
N PRO A 117 8.69 -17.17 6.20
CA PRO A 117 9.53 -16.40 5.27
C PRO A 117 9.58 -16.97 3.85
N ALA A 118 9.20 -18.24 3.67
CA ALA A 118 9.06 -18.88 2.37
C ALA A 118 8.03 -18.21 1.46
N VAL A 119 7.06 -17.47 2.01
CA VAL A 119 6.06 -16.75 1.22
C VAL A 119 6.69 -15.66 0.35
N ARG A 120 7.81 -15.06 0.78
CA ARG A 120 8.55 -14.02 0.03
C ARG A 120 7.62 -12.96 -0.59
N LEU A 121 7.63 -12.88 -1.92
CA LEU A 121 6.84 -11.93 -2.70
C LEU A 121 5.34 -12.24 -2.61
N ASN A 122 4.95 -13.48 -2.31
CA ASN A 122 3.55 -13.91 -2.21
C ASN A 122 2.89 -13.46 -0.90
N LEU A 123 3.61 -12.80 0.02
CA LEU A 123 3.01 -12.22 1.23
C LEU A 123 1.81 -11.32 0.87
N VAL A 124 1.93 -10.58 -0.24
CA VAL A 124 0.90 -9.66 -0.72
C VAL A 124 -0.39 -10.36 -1.14
N ASP A 125 -0.40 -11.67 -1.35
CA ASP A 125 -1.62 -12.40 -1.72
C ASP A 125 -2.39 -12.92 -0.49
N ARG A 126 -1.81 -12.84 0.73
CA ARG A 126 -2.43 -13.36 1.96
C ARG A 126 -3.75 -12.69 2.32
N HIS A 127 -3.93 -11.43 1.91
CA HIS A 127 -5.19 -10.74 2.11
C HIS A 127 -6.38 -11.46 1.46
N ARG A 128 -6.17 -12.24 0.40
CA ARG A 128 -7.27 -12.88 -0.33
C ARG A 128 -7.92 -13.95 0.53
N GLU A 129 -7.11 -14.86 1.07
CA GLU A 129 -7.57 -15.90 2.01
C GLU A 129 -8.35 -15.24 3.17
N LEU A 130 -7.74 -14.23 3.80
CA LEU A 130 -8.34 -13.49 4.91
C LEU A 130 -9.68 -12.82 4.53
N PHE A 131 -9.74 -12.10 3.42
CA PHE A 131 -10.95 -11.39 2.99
C PHE A 131 -12.10 -12.34 2.70
N TYR A 132 -11.82 -13.49 2.07
CA TYR A 132 -12.86 -14.46 1.76
C TYR A 132 -13.29 -15.32 2.94
N GLU A 133 -12.42 -15.53 3.93
CA GLU A 133 -12.81 -16.12 5.22
C GLU A 133 -13.75 -15.19 5.98
N LYS A 134 -13.45 -13.89 5.99
CA LYS A 134 -14.18 -12.86 6.75
C LYS A 134 -15.22 -12.09 5.95
N ILE A 135 -15.61 -12.59 4.78
CA ILE A 135 -16.40 -11.81 3.81
C ILE A 135 -17.76 -11.34 4.36
N GLU A 136 -18.33 -12.08 5.31
CA GLU A 136 -19.61 -11.75 5.93
C GLU A 136 -19.49 -10.78 7.12
N ASP A 137 -18.29 -10.54 7.61
CA ASP A 137 -18.05 -9.81 8.86
C ASP A 137 -17.80 -8.30 8.62
N TYR A 138 -17.44 -7.92 7.39
CA TYR A 138 -17.02 -6.55 7.04
C TYR A 138 -17.71 -6.00 5.79
N ASP A 139 -17.81 -4.67 5.71
CA ASP A 139 -18.49 -3.98 4.61
C ASP A 139 -17.49 -3.57 3.52
N LEU A 140 -16.26 -3.27 3.92
CA LEU A 140 -15.16 -2.84 3.07
C LEU A 140 -13.88 -3.62 3.40
N PHE A 141 -13.16 -3.99 2.36
CA PHE A 141 -11.90 -4.72 2.43
C PHE A 141 -10.81 -3.89 1.78
N ILE A 142 -9.69 -3.71 2.46
CA ILE A 142 -8.56 -2.90 2.00
C ILE A 142 -7.29 -3.73 2.04
N TYR A 143 -6.72 -4.04 0.88
CA TYR A 143 -5.36 -4.55 0.82
C TYR A 143 -4.40 -3.36 0.69
N SER A 144 -3.32 -3.33 1.47
CA SER A 144 -2.28 -2.31 1.38
C SER A 144 -0.88 -2.87 1.64
N GLU A 145 0.14 -2.18 1.14
CA GLU A 145 1.55 -2.36 1.55
C GLU A 145 1.88 -1.39 2.69
N ASP A 146 3.00 -1.66 3.38
CA ASP A 146 3.51 -0.96 4.57
C ASP A 146 4.03 0.46 4.33
N ASP A 147 3.74 1.00 3.15
CA ASP A 147 4.26 2.29 2.73
C ASP A 147 3.26 3.12 1.92
N ILE A 148 1.96 2.82 2.06
CA ILE A 148 0.88 3.54 1.39
C ILE A 148 -0.16 4.03 2.40
N LYS A 149 -0.30 5.34 2.54
CA LYS A 149 -1.26 5.96 3.47
C LYS A 149 -2.67 5.99 2.88
N VAL A 150 -3.66 5.64 3.70
CA VAL A 150 -5.08 5.68 3.34
C VAL A 150 -5.80 6.68 4.23
N SER A 151 -6.47 7.65 3.63
CA SER A 151 -7.21 8.67 4.37
C SER A 151 -8.71 8.35 4.48
N PRO A 152 -9.44 8.93 5.46
CA PRO A 152 -10.89 8.85 5.50
C PRO A 152 -11.55 9.35 4.20
N THR A 153 -10.99 10.39 3.58
CA THR A 153 -11.45 10.95 2.31
C THR A 153 -11.32 9.93 1.17
N THR A 154 -10.24 9.16 1.14
CA THR A 154 -10.01 8.11 0.13
C THR A 154 -11.09 7.03 0.21
N ILE A 155 -11.40 6.55 1.42
CA ILE A 155 -12.44 5.53 1.63
C ILE A 155 -13.82 6.08 1.24
N LYS A 156 -14.14 7.30 1.66
CA LYS A 156 -15.41 7.94 1.31
C LYS A 156 -15.56 8.12 -0.20
N ALA A 157 -14.53 8.59 -0.88
CA ALA A 157 -14.51 8.76 -2.33
C ALA A 157 -14.68 7.41 -3.03
N TYR A 158 -13.97 6.37 -2.59
CA TYR A 158 -14.08 5.03 -3.16
C TYR A 158 -15.52 4.49 -3.08
N LEU A 159 -16.16 4.61 -1.93
CA LEU A 159 -17.55 4.15 -1.73
C LEU A 159 -18.55 4.95 -2.58
N GLN A 160 -18.35 6.26 -2.71
CA GLN A 160 -19.19 7.11 -3.55
C GLN A 160 -19.05 6.77 -5.02
N GLU A 161 -17.82 6.60 -5.49
CA GLU A 161 -17.53 6.26 -6.89
C GLU A 161 -18.00 4.85 -7.24
N THR A 162 -17.86 3.89 -6.34
CA THR A 162 -18.38 2.53 -6.55
C THR A 162 -19.90 2.54 -6.76
N LYS A 163 -20.63 3.31 -5.94
CA LYS A 163 -22.08 3.50 -6.12
C LYS A 163 -22.44 4.27 -7.38
N GLN A 164 -21.60 5.22 -7.78
CA GLN A 164 -21.80 5.96 -9.01
C GLN A 164 -21.64 5.04 -10.23
N VAL A 165 -20.67 4.13 -10.22
CA VAL A 165 -20.53 3.09 -11.25
C VAL A 165 -21.78 2.20 -11.29
N GLU A 166 -22.25 1.69 -10.15
CA GLU A 166 -23.52 0.93 -10.06
C GLU A 166 -24.72 1.70 -10.62
N LYS A 167 -24.81 3.01 -10.36
CA LYS A 167 -25.88 3.86 -10.91
C LYS A 167 -25.78 4.00 -12.43
N LEU A 168 -24.58 4.00 -12.99
CA LEU A 168 -24.36 4.20 -14.43
C LEU A 168 -24.62 2.93 -15.24
N VAL A 169 -24.19 1.76 -14.76
CA VAL A 169 -24.25 0.51 -15.53
C VAL A 169 -25.23 -0.53 -14.96
N GLY A 170 -25.82 -0.26 -13.80
CA GLY A 170 -26.63 -1.21 -13.05
C GLY A 170 -25.78 -2.12 -12.14
N LYS A 171 -26.43 -2.79 -11.18
CA LYS A 171 -25.74 -3.57 -10.14
C LYS A 171 -24.88 -4.70 -10.69
N SER A 172 -25.45 -5.57 -11.54
CA SER A 172 -24.72 -6.73 -12.05
C SER A 172 -23.56 -6.34 -13.00
N PRO A 173 -23.73 -5.41 -13.96
CA PRO A 173 -22.60 -4.96 -14.77
C PRO A 173 -21.52 -4.21 -13.99
N ALA A 174 -21.86 -3.59 -12.86
CA ALA A 174 -20.86 -2.90 -12.02
C ALA A 174 -19.82 -3.86 -11.41
N GLU A 175 -20.13 -5.15 -11.31
CA GLU A 175 -19.22 -6.19 -10.82
C GLU A 175 -18.03 -6.43 -11.76
N ASP A 176 -18.15 -6.00 -13.03
CA ASP A 176 -17.05 -5.99 -14.02
C ASP A 176 -16.02 -4.89 -13.76
N TYR A 177 -16.29 -4.00 -12.79
CA TYR A 177 -15.48 -2.83 -12.51
C TYR A 177 -14.94 -2.82 -11.09
N ASN A 178 -13.77 -2.21 -10.91
CA ASN A 178 -13.31 -1.77 -9.60
C ASN A 178 -12.80 -0.34 -9.69
N VAL A 179 -13.27 0.52 -8.79
CA VAL A 179 -12.72 1.86 -8.66
C VAL A 179 -11.28 1.75 -8.19
N GLY A 180 -10.37 2.17 -9.05
CA GLY A 180 -8.96 2.17 -8.78
C GLY A 180 -8.52 3.40 -8.02
N ILE A 181 -7.33 3.31 -7.47
CA ILE A 181 -6.59 4.42 -6.89
C ILE A 181 -5.28 4.61 -7.65
N VAL A 182 -4.68 5.78 -7.47
CA VAL A 182 -3.40 6.13 -8.07
C VAL A 182 -2.43 6.54 -6.99
N ARG A 183 -1.23 5.95 -6.99
CA ARG A 183 -0.20 6.35 -6.05
C ARG A 183 0.50 7.61 -6.53
N TYR A 184 0.82 8.48 -5.59
CA TYR A 184 1.78 9.56 -5.81
C TYR A 184 2.91 9.46 -4.78
N GLU A 185 4.05 10.01 -5.14
CA GLU A 185 5.23 10.16 -4.28
C GLU A 185 5.72 11.60 -4.37
N TYR A 186 6.46 12.03 -3.36
CA TYR A 186 7.25 13.25 -3.43
C TYR A 186 8.63 12.95 -4.03
N ASN A 187 8.97 13.67 -5.09
CA ASN A 187 10.22 13.61 -5.84
C ASN A 187 11.22 14.64 -5.28
N TYR A 188 11.53 14.54 -3.98
CA TYR A 188 12.52 15.40 -3.36
C TYR A 188 13.91 15.15 -3.97
N PRO A 189 14.71 16.21 -4.19
CA PRO A 189 16.11 16.07 -4.53
C PRO A 189 16.86 15.25 -3.45
N PRO A 190 17.66 14.24 -3.82
CA PRO A 190 18.26 13.31 -2.86
C PRO A 190 19.29 13.95 -1.94
N ASP A 191 19.93 15.04 -2.38
CA ASP A 191 21.08 15.64 -1.70
C ASP A 191 20.72 16.92 -0.92
N ILE A 192 19.42 17.15 -0.73
CA ILE A 192 18.91 18.33 -0.04
C ILE A 192 18.27 17.90 1.27
N VAL A 193 18.91 18.26 2.38
CA VAL A 193 18.27 18.26 3.70
C VAL A 193 17.21 19.34 3.67
N ILE A 194 15.95 18.96 3.83
CA ILE A 194 14.83 19.90 3.87
C ILE A 194 14.86 20.64 5.21
N ASP A 195 15.15 21.93 5.15
CA ASP A 195 15.19 22.88 6.26
C ASP A 195 14.53 24.21 5.86
N ASP A 196 14.56 25.20 6.74
CA ASP A 196 13.98 26.52 6.48
C ASP A 196 14.55 27.22 5.23
N LYS A 197 15.80 26.91 4.84
CA LYS A 197 16.48 27.53 3.70
C LYS A 197 16.21 26.80 2.40
N THR A 198 15.97 25.50 2.45
CA THR A 198 15.85 24.60 1.30
C THR A 198 14.42 24.17 1.00
N ARG A 199 13.43 24.56 1.83
CA ARG A 199 12.02 24.22 1.62
C ARG A 199 11.46 24.58 0.24
N HIS A 200 12.02 25.58 -0.46
CA HIS A 200 11.64 25.91 -1.83
C HIS A 200 11.93 24.77 -2.83
N ALA A 201 12.87 23.88 -2.52
CA ALA A 201 13.13 22.67 -3.30
C ALA A 201 11.98 21.64 -3.23
N THR A 202 10.95 21.90 -2.42
CA THR A 202 9.71 21.11 -2.36
C THR A 202 8.63 21.64 -3.30
N GLU A 203 8.87 22.74 -4.02
CA GLU A 203 7.94 23.24 -5.03
C GLU A 203 7.80 22.24 -6.19
N SER A 204 6.58 21.78 -6.46
CA SER A 204 6.25 20.88 -7.57
C SER A 204 6.94 19.50 -7.55
N VAL A 205 7.25 18.96 -6.36
CA VAL A 205 7.86 17.63 -6.25
C VAL A 205 6.87 16.47 -6.38
N THR A 206 5.57 16.72 -6.42
CA THR A 206 4.60 15.62 -6.51
C THR A 206 4.67 14.94 -7.87
N ARG A 207 4.91 13.63 -7.87
CA ARG A 207 4.84 12.78 -9.07
C ARG A 207 3.80 11.69 -8.87
N VAL A 208 3.08 11.37 -9.93
CA VAL A 208 2.32 10.12 -9.97
C VAL A 208 3.32 8.99 -10.05
N TYR A 209 3.35 8.15 -9.02
CA TYR A 209 4.23 7.01 -9.00
C TYR A 209 3.58 5.85 -9.72
N TRP A 210 4.21 5.50 -10.84
CA TRP A 210 3.80 4.38 -11.65
C TRP A 210 5.05 3.82 -12.33
N GLU A 211 5.34 2.55 -12.07
CA GLU A 211 6.57 1.90 -12.51
C GLU A 211 6.85 2.00 -14.02
N HIS A 212 5.83 2.26 -14.86
CA HIS A 212 5.95 2.25 -16.31
C HIS A 212 5.15 3.38 -16.99
N LEU A 213 5.40 4.64 -16.63
CA LEU A 213 4.82 5.79 -17.35
C LEU A 213 5.38 5.86 -18.78
N TRP A 214 4.55 5.53 -19.76
CA TRP A 214 4.85 5.74 -21.17
C TRP A 214 4.28 7.08 -21.64
N LYS A 215 5.08 7.84 -22.41
CA LYS A 215 4.68 9.14 -22.98
C LYS A 215 4.34 9.03 -24.47
N PRO A 216 3.32 9.74 -24.98
CA PRO A 216 2.34 10.57 -24.24
C PRO A 216 1.47 9.75 -23.29
N LEU A 217 0.96 10.38 -22.22
CA LEU A 217 0.16 9.69 -21.19
C LEU A 217 -1.09 9.02 -21.79
N PHE A 218 -1.76 9.70 -22.70
CA PHE A 218 -2.80 9.13 -23.55
C PHE A 218 -2.22 8.85 -24.94
N PRO A 219 -2.50 7.69 -25.56
CA PRO A 219 -3.21 6.54 -25.01
C PRO A 219 -2.28 5.54 -24.30
N LYS A 220 -0.99 5.87 -24.08
CA LYS A 220 -0.02 4.82 -23.72
C LYS A 220 -0.10 4.36 -22.28
N SER A 221 -0.39 5.24 -21.32
CA SER A 221 -0.51 4.87 -19.91
C SER A 221 -1.97 4.76 -19.47
N ILE A 222 -2.83 5.59 -20.08
CA ILE A 222 -4.24 5.73 -19.76
C ILE A 222 -5.07 5.39 -20.99
N ASP A 223 -6.02 4.48 -20.81
CA ASP A 223 -6.99 4.05 -21.81
C ASP A 223 -8.37 4.65 -21.55
N LEU A 224 -9.13 4.82 -22.63
CA LEU A 224 -10.56 5.09 -22.52
C LEU A 224 -11.28 3.79 -22.16
N VAL A 225 -12.26 3.88 -21.27
CA VAL A 225 -13.16 2.76 -20.95
C VAL A 225 -14.02 2.46 -22.17
N GLN A 226 -14.23 1.17 -22.51
CA GLN A 226 -14.94 0.79 -23.73
C GLN A 226 -16.46 1.04 -23.66
N GLN A 227 -17.06 0.95 -22.46
CA GLN A 227 -18.49 1.19 -22.27
C GLN A 227 -18.82 2.69 -22.25
N SER A 228 -19.77 3.11 -23.08
CA SER A 228 -20.04 4.52 -23.39
C SER A 228 -20.54 5.35 -22.20
N GLU A 229 -21.21 4.71 -21.25
CA GLU A 229 -21.82 5.31 -20.06
C GLU A 229 -20.74 5.70 -19.04
N VAL A 230 -19.73 4.83 -18.89
CA VAL A 230 -18.63 4.97 -17.94
C VAL A 230 -17.50 5.83 -18.53
N GLN A 231 -17.24 5.71 -19.84
CA GLN A 231 -16.17 6.41 -20.55
C GLN A 231 -16.21 7.94 -20.38
N LYS A 232 -17.38 8.52 -20.15
CA LYS A 232 -17.55 9.97 -19.96
C LYS A 232 -17.00 10.47 -18.63
N GLN A 233 -16.85 9.60 -17.64
CA GLN A 233 -16.53 9.96 -16.25
C GLN A 233 -15.26 9.27 -15.73
N TYR A 234 -14.86 8.17 -16.36
CA TYR A 234 -13.74 7.35 -15.92
C TYR A 234 -12.78 7.05 -17.06
N VAL A 235 -11.53 6.86 -16.69
CA VAL A 235 -10.48 6.28 -17.54
C VAL A 235 -9.99 4.97 -16.94
N SER A 236 -9.37 4.14 -17.75
CA SER A 236 -8.70 2.92 -17.31
C SER A 236 -7.19 3.10 -17.40
N MET A 237 -6.46 2.30 -16.64
CA MET A 237 -5.01 2.25 -16.68
C MET A 237 -4.55 1.05 -17.51
N GLN A 238 -3.52 1.21 -18.35
CA GLN A 238 -2.94 0.06 -19.08
C GLN A 238 -2.17 -0.90 -18.17
N ASN A 239 -1.55 -0.34 -17.13
CA ASN A 239 -0.82 -1.10 -16.13
C ASN A 239 -1.51 -0.97 -14.77
N HIS A 240 -2.08 -2.07 -14.31
CA HIS A 240 -2.91 -2.11 -13.11
C HIS A 240 -2.12 -2.12 -11.79
N HIS A 241 -0.82 -1.82 -11.82
CA HIS A 241 0.05 -1.82 -10.65
C HIS A 241 -0.35 -0.77 -9.61
N GLN A 242 -1.04 -1.19 -8.55
CA GLN A 242 -1.54 -0.28 -7.51
C GLN A 242 -0.89 -0.44 -6.14
N GLY A 243 -0.31 -1.61 -5.79
CA GLY A 243 0.24 -1.86 -4.45
C GLY A 243 -0.80 -1.88 -3.32
N MET A 244 -2.04 -1.54 -3.61
CA MET A 244 -3.18 -1.59 -2.72
C MET A 244 -4.47 -1.58 -3.54
N PHE A 245 -5.59 -2.01 -2.97
CA PHE A 245 -6.92 -1.81 -3.56
C PHE A 245 -7.99 -1.85 -2.47
N LEU A 246 -9.15 -1.36 -2.82
CA LEU A 246 -10.36 -1.45 -2.01
C LEU A 246 -11.38 -2.32 -2.73
N ALA A 247 -12.18 -3.06 -1.98
CA ALA A 247 -13.29 -3.86 -2.48
C ALA A 247 -14.44 -3.84 -1.49
N THR A 248 -15.66 -3.62 -1.96
CA THR A 248 -16.85 -3.84 -1.14
C THR A 248 -17.11 -5.33 -0.98
N ARG A 249 -17.87 -5.71 0.05
CA ARG A 249 -18.37 -7.08 0.23
C ARG A 249 -19.03 -7.63 -1.04
N ASP A 250 -19.90 -6.84 -1.67
CA ASP A 250 -20.65 -7.26 -2.86
C ASP A 250 -19.71 -7.55 -4.03
N LEU A 251 -18.69 -6.72 -4.24
CA LEU A 251 -17.68 -6.96 -5.28
C LEU A 251 -16.91 -8.26 -5.04
N LEU A 252 -16.42 -8.50 -3.83
CA LEU A 252 -15.72 -9.77 -3.52
C LEU A 252 -16.62 -10.98 -3.76
N LYS A 253 -17.88 -10.93 -3.32
CA LYS A 253 -18.85 -12.02 -3.54
C LYS A 253 -19.07 -12.28 -5.03
N ALA A 254 -19.22 -11.23 -5.82
CA ALA A 254 -19.37 -11.34 -7.26
C ALA A 254 -18.14 -11.97 -7.92
N TRP A 255 -16.93 -11.52 -7.53
CA TRP A 255 -15.69 -12.05 -8.08
C TRP A 255 -15.47 -13.53 -7.72
N LYS A 256 -15.86 -13.97 -6.52
CA LYS A 256 -15.83 -15.40 -6.14
C LYS A 256 -16.70 -16.28 -7.02
N LEU A 257 -17.85 -15.78 -7.47
CA LEU A 257 -18.81 -16.52 -8.29
C LEU A 257 -18.53 -16.40 -9.80
N ARG A 258 -17.67 -15.46 -10.20
CA ARG A 258 -17.35 -15.17 -11.60
C ARG A 258 -16.61 -16.34 -12.25
N LYS A 259 -17.13 -16.84 -13.37
CA LYS A 259 -16.54 -17.95 -14.12
C LYS A 259 -15.10 -17.63 -14.54
N GLY A 260 -14.16 -18.47 -14.15
CA GLY A 260 -12.73 -18.31 -14.49
C GLY A 260 -11.97 -17.32 -13.61
N CYS A 261 -12.64 -16.65 -12.66
CA CYS A 261 -12.01 -15.86 -11.63
C CYS A 261 -11.68 -16.75 -10.43
N GLU A 262 -10.40 -16.79 -10.05
CA GLU A 262 -9.93 -17.47 -8.84
C GLU A 262 -9.23 -16.46 -7.93
N PHE A 263 -9.83 -15.28 -7.76
CA PHE A 263 -9.24 -14.24 -6.92
C PHE A 263 -9.18 -14.66 -5.44
N ASP A 264 -10.07 -15.56 -5.02
CA ASP A 264 -10.11 -16.14 -3.67
C ASP A 264 -9.00 -17.15 -3.37
N ARG A 265 -8.27 -17.60 -4.38
CA ARG A 265 -7.25 -18.63 -4.23
C ARG A 265 -5.85 -18.02 -4.28
N VAL A 266 -5.09 -18.18 -3.19
CA VAL A 266 -3.66 -17.89 -3.20
C VAL A 266 -2.95 -18.97 -4.00
N ARG A 267 -2.41 -18.61 -5.15
CA ARG A 267 -1.63 -19.53 -5.97
C ARG A 267 -0.18 -19.48 -5.51
N GLN A 268 0.35 -20.61 -5.04
CA GLN A 268 1.80 -20.77 -4.95
C GLN A 268 2.37 -20.83 -6.36
N ARG A 269 2.92 -19.70 -6.81
CA ARG A 269 3.60 -19.63 -8.11
C ARG A 269 5.05 -20.02 -7.88
N PRO A 270 5.49 -21.21 -8.34
CA PRO A 270 6.88 -21.58 -8.19
C PRO A 270 7.75 -20.56 -8.91
N GLY A 271 9.01 -20.44 -8.49
CA GLY A 271 9.98 -19.71 -9.27
C GLY A 271 10.09 -20.33 -10.67
N ARG A 272 10.41 -19.52 -11.68
CA ARG A 272 10.76 -20.01 -13.01
C ARG A 272 11.87 -21.07 -12.88
N LYS A 273 11.77 -22.17 -13.63
CA LYS A 273 12.78 -23.25 -13.56
C LYS A 273 14.20 -22.74 -13.86
N ASP A 274 14.30 -21.80 -14.80
CA ASP A 274 15.54 -21.13 -15.22
C ASP A 274 15.93 -19.93 -14.35
N ASN A 275 15.00 -19.41 -13.55
CA ASN A 275 15.26 -18.34 -12.59
C ASN A 275 14.36 -18.50 -11.36
N PRO A 276 14.74 -19.36 -10.39
CA PRO A 276 13.89 -19.68 -9.24
C PRO A 276 13.59 -18.47 -8.33
N GLY A 277 14.31 -17.36 -8.49
CA GLY A 277 14.05 -16.09 -7.82
C GLY A 277 12.94 -15.25 -8.45
N GLN A 278 12.49 -15.58 -9.67
CA GLN A 278 11.45 -14.87 -10.41
C GLN A 278 10.16 -15.71 -10.45
N PRO A 279 8.98 -15.14 -10.18
CA PRO A 279 7.72 -15.86 -10.34
C PRO A 279 7.53 -16.34 -11.79
N THR A 280 6.83 -17.47 -12.00
CA THR A 280 6.46 -17.91 -13.36
C THR A 280 5.57 -16.93 -14.11
N GLU A 281 4.90 -16.02 -13.39
CA GLU A 281 4.01 -15.01 -13.93
C GLU A 281 4.17 -13.70 -13.14
N GLY A 282 4.47 -12.61 -13.84
CA GLY A 282 4.78 -11.31 -13.25
C GLY A 282 6.26 -11.20 -12.85
N THR A 283 6.83 -10.01 -12.97
CA THR A 283 8.26 -9.75 -12.68
C THR A 283 8.50 -9.20 -11.28
N GLN A 284 7.45 -8.80 -10.56
CA GLN A 284 7.55 -8.18 -9.23
C GLN A 284 6.36 -8.52 -8.33
N ARG A 285 6.57 -8.40 -7.01
CA ARG A 285 5.60 -8.53 -5.90
C ARG A 285 4.22 -7.97 -6.26
N VAL A 286 4.23 -6.79 -6.87
CA VAL A 286 3.06 -5.94 -6.98
C VAL A 286 2.18 -6.22 -8.20
N TRP A 287 2.66 -7.07 -9.11
CA TRP A 287 1.84 -7.57 -10.20
C TRP A 287 0.89 -8.68 -9.73
N MET A 288 1.20 -9.34 -8.62
CA MET A 288 0.55 -10.61 -8.26
C MET A 288 -0.95 -10.48 -8.00
N SER A 289 -1.36 -9.46 -7.25
CA SER A 289 -2.77 -9.21 -6.92
C SER A 289 -3.52 -8.42 -7.98
N SER A 290 -2.92 -7.35 -8.50
CA SER A 290 -3.52 -6.59 -9.57
C SER A 290 -3.71 -7.40 -10.85
N GLN A 291 -2.77 -8.28 -11.22
CA GLN A 291 -2.90 -9.11 -12.43
C GLN A 291 -4.00 -10.15 -12.29
N MET A 292 -4.17 -10.76 -11.11
CA MET A 292 -5.23 -11.74 -10.88
C MET A 292 -6.62 -11.13 -10.95
N LEU A 293 -6.76 -9.88 -10.51
CA LEU A 293 -8.03 -9.16 -10.58
C LEU A 293 -8.28 -8.56 -11.98
N HIS A 294 -7.32 -7.81 -12.52
CA HIS A 294 -7.52 -7.00 -13.73
C HIS A 294 -7.08 -7.68 -15.03
N GLY A 295 -6.26 -8.73 -14.95
CA GLY A 295 -5.75 -9.41 -16.13
C GLY A 295 -6.85 -10.16 -16.89
N SER A 296 -6.84 -10.02 -18.21
CA SER A 296 -7.83 -10.63 -19.11
C SER A 296 -7.85 -12.17 -19.10
N ARG A 297 -6.77 -12.81 -18.63
CA ARG A 297 -6.68 -14.27 -18.45
C ARG A 297 -7.20 -14.76 -17.10
N HIS A 298 -7.64 -13.85 -16.23
CA HIS A 298 -8.08 -14.14 -14.87
C HIS A 298 -9.49 -13.57 -14.67
N CYS A 299 -9.68 -12.70 -13.68
CA CYS A 299 -11.00 -12.14 -13.39
C CYS A 299 -11.44 -11.09 -14.42
N ASN A 300 -10.51 -10.46 -15.15
CA ASN A 300 -10.81 -9.44 -16.17
C ASN A 300 -11.74 -8.34 -15.63
N VAL A 301 -11.49 -7.88 -14.40
CA VAL A 301 -12.20 -6.75 -13.80
C VAL A 301 -11.53 -5.47 -14.29
N GLN A 302 -12.26 -4.58 -14.93
CA GLN A 302 -11.70 -3.34 -15.44
C GLN A 302 -11.54 -2.31 -14.32
N GLN A 303 -10.34 -1.73 -14.22
CA GLN A 303 -10.04 -0.68 -13.26
C GLN A 303 -10.55 0.68 -13.76
N LEU A 304 -11.24 1.42 -12.89
CA LEU A 304 -11.82 2.72 -13.20
C LEU A 304 -11.20 3.81 -12.35
N ILE A 305 -10.64 4.84 -12.98
CA ILE A 305 -10.12 6.03 -12.32
C ILE A 305 -11.06 7.20 -12.65
N PRO A 306 -11.74 7.81 -11.67
CA PRO A 306 -12.64 8.92 -11.94
C PRO A 306 -11.85 10.16 -12.34
N MET A 307 -12.26 10.80 -13.42
CA MET A 307 -11.61 12.02 -13.90
C MET A 307 -11.89 13.22 -12.99
N LYS A 308 -13.12 13.33 -12.48
CA LYS A 308 -13.54 14.48 -11.65
C LYS A 308 -13.00 14.43 -10.23
N ASN A 309 -13.07 13.25 -9.60
CA ASN A 309 -12.67 13.05 -8.20
C ASN A 309 -11.28 12.39 -8.07
N PHE A 310 -10.46 12.50 -9.12
CA PHE A 310 -9.14 11.88 -9.22
C PHE A 310 -8.29 12.11 -7.96
N GLY A 311 -8.16 13.37 -7.51
CA GLY A 311 -7.31 13.73 -6.38
C GLY A 311 -7.74 13.14 -5.03
N GLN A 312 -8.99 12.70 -4.87
CA GLN A 312 -9.44 12.04 -3.64
C GLN A 312 -9.08 10.55 -3.62
N LEU A 313 -8.82 9.97 -4.79
CA LEU A 313 -8.37 8.59 -4.99
C LEU A 313 -6.89 8.52 -5.37
N THR A 314 -6.15 9.61 -5.16
CA THR A 314 -4.70 9.57 -5.12
C THR A 314 -4.20 9.32 -3.71
N VAL A 315 -3.37 8.30 -3.53
CA VAL A 315 -2.83 7.89 -2.22
C VAL A 315 -1.33 8.15 -2.15
N TRP A 316 -0.85 8.54 -0.98
CA TRP A 316 0.57 8.84 -0.79
C TRP A 316 1.34 7.54 -0.56
N HIS A 317 2.25 7.23 -1.47
CA HIS A 317 3.28 6.23 -1.29
C HIS A 317 4.50 6.91 -0.64
N LEU A 318 4.79 6.55 0.61
CA LEU A 318 5.68 7.27 1.51
C LEU A 318 7.15 7.33 1.04
N PRO A 319 7.76 6.24 0.56
CA PRO A 319 9.19 6.24 0.29
C PRO A 319 9.48 6.68 -1.13
N ASN A 320 10.61 7.38 -1.29
CA ASN A 320 11.24 7.56 -2.60
C ASN A 320 12.03 6.30 -3.04
N LYS A 321 11.63 5.09 -2.60
CA LYS A 321 12.39 3.83 -2.79
C LYS A 321 12.60 3.51 -4.26
N ASN A 322 11.66 3.92 -5.10
CA ASN A 322 11.65 3.60 -6.51
C ASN A 322 12.41 4.60 -7.39
N TYR A 323 12.63 5.85 -6.94
CA TYR A 323 13.52 6.80 -7.61
C TYR A 323 14.92 6.21 -7.81
N ARG A 324 15.42 5.52 -6.78
CA ARG A 324 16.74 4.86 -6.83
C ARG A 324 16.81 3.70 -7.83
N ARG A 325 15.69 3.02 -8.11
CA ARG A 325 15.63 1.89 -9.07
C ARG A 325 15.66 2.35 -10.53
N VAL A 326 15.06 3.51 -10.84
CA VAL A 326 14.99 4.04 -12.22
C VAL A 326 16.36 4.48 -12.75
N GLY A 327 17.36 4.66 -11.86
CA GLY A 327 18.76 5.00 -12.21
C GLY A 327 19.63 3.87 -12.76
N LYS A 328 19.25 2.59 -12.65
CA LYS A 328 20.15 1.47 -13.07
C LYS A 328 20.06 1.06 -14.55
N LYS A 329 19.71 1.98 -15.46
CA LYS A 329 19.45 1.81 -16.93
C LYS A 329 17.97 1.65 -17.36
N GLY A 330 17.04 2.44 -16.82
CA GLY A 330 15.60 2.22 -17.10
C GLY A 330 14.67 3.44 -17.13
N ARG A 331 14.95 4.44 -17.97
CA ARG A 331 13.99 5.37 -18.64
C ARG A 331 12.98 6.15 -17.76
N ILE A 332 13.37 7.35 -17.31
CA ILE A 332 13.16 8.62 -18.03
C ILE A 332 14.47 9.43 -17.87
N GLY A 333 15.20 9.69 -18.96
CA GLY A 333 16.41 10.56 -18.93
C GLY A 333 17.75 9.91 -19.31
N GLY A 334 17.89 8.58 -19.30
CA GLY A 334 18.96 7.87 -20.03
C GLY A 334 20.42 8.32 -19.81
N GLY A 335 20.75 8.91 -18.67
CA GLY A 335 22.12 9.30 -18.33
C GLY A 335 22.87 8.18 -17.61
N SER A 336 24.18 8.07 -17.85
CA SER A 336 25.14 7.23 -17.12
C SER A 336 25.53 7.85 -15.76
N VAL A 337 24.54 8.34 -15.01
CA VAL A 337 24.80 8.82 -13.66
C VAL A 337 24.92 7.57 -12.80
N GLU A 338 26.14 7.27 -12.34
CA GLU A 338 26.32 6.26 -11.29
C GLU A 338 25.44 6.68 -10.12
N ASN A 339 24.54 5.79 -9.68
CA ASN A 339 23.83 6.02 -8.43
C ASN A 339 24.90 6.18 -7.34
N GLU A 340 25.03 7.38 -6.78
CA GLU A 340 26.01 7.70 -5.71
C GLU A 340 25.84 6.80 -4.47
N PHE A 341 24.69 6.12 -4.37
CA PHE A 341 24.33 5.17 -3.30
C PHE A 341 24.31 3.68 -3.73
N GLY A 342 24.97 3.34 -4.85
CA GLY A 342 24.94 2.01 -5.44
C GLY A 342 26.07 1.07 -5.00
N THR A 343 27.04 1.57 -4.24
CA THR A 343 28.28 0.84 -3.90
C THR A 343 28.22 0.16 -2.53
N GLY A 344 27.28 0.57 -1.67
CA GLY A 344 27.18 0.09 -0.29
C GLY A 344 28.30 0.64 0.61
N LYS A 345 29.08 1.61 0.13
CA LYS A 345 30.18 2.27 0.85
C LYS A 345 29.77 3.62 1.44
N GLU A 346 28.51 3.98 1.31
CA GLU A 346 28.02 5.29 1.71
C GLU A 346 27.97 5.38 3.23
N THR A 347 28.70 6.35 3.78
CA THR A 347 28.70 6.62 5.21
C THR A 347 27.59 7.62 5.51
N PHE A 348 26.49 7.14 6.07
CA PHE A 348 25.46 8.02 6.61
C PHE A 348 25.94 8.55 7.95
N VAL A 349 25.97 9.87 8.11
CA VAL A 349 26.11 10.47 9.44
C VAL A 349 24.79 10.15 10.15
N GLY A 350 24.85 9.18 11.06
CA GLY A 350 23.72 8.85 11.91
C GLY A 350 23.31 10.06 12.75
N PRO A 351 22.08 10.08 13.29
CA PRO A 351 21.70 11.07 14.29
C PRO A 351 22.72 11.07 15.43
N ASP A 352 22.86 12.23 16.09
CA ASP A 352 23.72 12.37 17.25
C ASP A 352 23.36 11.29 18.30
N LYS A 353 24.35 10.51 18.75
CA LYS A 353 24.16 9.40 19.70
C LYS A 353 23.63 9.86 21.06
N SER A 354 23.67 11.17 21.35
CA SER A 354 23.09 11.76 22.56
C SER A 354 21.57 11.93 22.49
N LEU A 355 20.97 11.88 21.30
CA LEU A 355 19.53 11.96 21.15
C LEU A 355 18.92 10.58 21.44
N PRO A 356 17.95 10.49 22.37
CA PRO A 356 17.27 9.23 22.62
C PRO A 356 16.45 8.84 21.39
N THR A 357 16.50 7.56 21.06
CA THR A 357 15.51 6.95 20.18
C THR A 357 14.15 6.95 20.89
N GLU A 358 13.08 6.86 20.11
CA GLU A 358 11.74 6.74 20.68
C GLU A 358 11.60 5.51 21.57
N MET A 359 12.16 4.37 21.17
CA MET A 359 12.09 3.15 21.97
C MET A 359 12.78 3.34 23.32
N GLU A 360 13.97 3.96 23.35
CA GLU A 360 14.66 4.26 24.62
C GLU A 360 13.80 5.16 25.53
N LEU A 361 13.22 6.23 24.96
CA LEU A 361 12.33 7.12 25.72
C LEU A 361 11.11 6.36 26.26
N HIS A 362 10.46 5.54 25.44
CA HIS A 362 9.31 4.73 25.82
C HIS A 362 9.62 3.77 26.97
N LEU A 363 10.74 3.05 26.87
CA LEU A 363 11.17 2.09 27.91
C LEU A 363 11.45 2.81 29.24
N GLU A 364 12.15 3.95 29.20
CA GLU A 364 12.41 4.74 30.42
C GLU A 364 11.13 5.33 31.03
N MET A 365 10.20 5.80 30.19
CA MET A 365 8.88 6.25 30.66
C MET A 365 8.10 5.10 31.32
N ARG A 366 8.13 3.89 30.75
CA ARG A 366 7.46 2.71 31.33
C ARG A 366 8.08 2.25 32.65
N LYS A 367 9.40 2.40 32.84
CA LYS A 367 10.06 2.13 34.12
C LYS A 367 9.69 3.14 35.19
N LEU A 368 9.67 4.44 34.84
CA LEU A 368 9.32 5.51 35.77
C LEU A 368 7.83 5.54 36.10
N TYR A 369 6.99 5.19 35.15
CA TYR A 369 5.52 5.23 35.24
C TYR A 369 4.92 3.88 34.83
N PRO A 370 5.09 2.83 35.66
CA PRO A 370 4.59 1.50 35.33
C PRO A 370 3.08 1.51 35.21
N LEU A 371 2.58 0.87 34.14
CA LEU A 371 1.16 0.67 33.96
C LEU A 371 0.59 -0.24 35.05
N LYS A 372 -0.70 -0.06 35.34
CA LYS A 372 -1.45 -0.99 36.20
C LYS A 372 -1.97 -2.16 35.37
N PRO A 373 -1.84 -3.41 35.85
CA PRO A 373 -2.41 -4.56 35.15
C PRO A 373 -3.89 -4.36 34.85
N SER A 374 -4.28 -4.61 33.60
CA SER A 374 -5.69 -4.79 33.24
C SER A 374 -6.13 -6.21 33.58
N THR A 375 -7.39 -6.41 33.93
CA THR A 375 -7.98 -7.76 34.11
C THR A 375 -8.06 -8.53 32.81
N LYS A 376 -8.05 -7.85 31.66
CA LYS A 376 -8.05 -8.45 30.33
C LYS A 376 -7.22 -7.60 29.37
N TYR A 377 -6.25 -8.23 28.71
CA TYR A 377 -5.52 -7.60 27.62
C TYR A 377 -6.41 -7.41 26.40
N ASN A 378 -6.44 -6.19 25.85
CA ASN A 378 -7.24 -5.79 24.69
C ASN A 378 -6.42 -5.02 23.63
N GLY A 379 -5.09 -5.05 23.74
CA GLY A 379 -4.19 -4.42 22.78
C GLY A 379 -3.96 -5.27 21.51
N ILE A 380 -2.89 -4.93 20.79
CA ILE A 380 -2.42 -5.63 19.60
C ILE A 380 -2.26 -7.13 19.86
N GLN A 381 -2.83 -7.96 18.99
CA GLN A 381 -2.67 -9.40 19.03
C GLN A 381 -1.50 -9.84 18.15
N MET A 382 -0.80 -10.92 18.52
CA MET A 382 0.18 -11.59 17.66
C MET A 382 -0.18 -13.07 17.54
N ILE A 383 -0.22 -13.58 16.31
CA ILE A 383 -0.62 -14.97 16.01
C ILE A 383 0.40 -15.66 15.10
N ASP A 384 0.57 -16.97 15.30
CA ASP A 384 1.41 -17.84 14.48
C ASP A 384 0.60 -18.42 13.30
N GLU A 385 0.88 -17.96 12.08
CA GLU A 385 0.36 -18.53 10.84
C GLU A 385 1.47 -19.21 10.02
N VAL A 386 2.59 -19.56 10.67
CA VAL A 386 3.71 -20.21 10.00
C VAL A 386 3.40 -21.68 9.77
N ASP A 387 3.30 -22.08 8.49
CA ASP A 387 3.27 -23.49 8.11
C ASP A 387 4.63 -24.14 8.37
N ARG A 388 4.82 -24.70 9.57
CA ARG A 388 6.08 -25.34 10.00
C ARG A 388 6.50 -26.54 9.15
N LYS A 389 5.58 -27.12 8.37
CA LYS A 389 5.90 -28.21 7.43
C LYS A 389 6.61 -27.70 6.19
N ARG A 390 6.42 -26.43 5.85
CA ARG A 390 7.15 -25.74 4.78
C ARG A 390 8.40 -25.11 5.38
N GLY A 391 9.57 -25.48 4.88
CA GLY A 391 10.82 -24.83 5.30
C GLY A 391 10.78 -23.33 5.00
N ILE A 392 11.51 -22.52 5.77
CA ILE A 392 11.45 -21.05 5.78
C ILE A 392 12.02 -20.36 4.52
N GLY A 393 12.43 -21.12 3.52
CA GLY A 393 13.02 -20.63 2.27
C GLY A 393 14.50 -20.25 2.39
N ARG A 394 15.33 -20.68 1.42
CA ARG A 394 16.80 -20.55 1.49
C ARG A 394 17.34 -19.12 1.50
N SER A 395 16.57 -18.11 1.08
CA SER A 395 17.06 -16.72 1.00
C SER A 395 16.84 -15.90 2.27
N PHE A 396 16.20 -16.45 3.30
CA PHE A 396 15.95 -15.66 4.50
C PHE A 396 17.25 -15.38 5.27
N GLY A 397 18.33 -16.11 4.94
CA GLY A 397 19.66 -15.90 5.53
C GLY A 397 19.71 -16.34 6.99
N MET A 398 18.81 -17.22 7.40
CA MET A 398 18.71 -17.75 8.76
C MET A 398 18.55 -19.26 8.72
N ASN A 399 19.10 -19.95 9.71
CA ASN A 399 18.82 -21.36 9.90
C ASN A 399 17.34 -21.56 10.29
N GLN A 400 16.68 -22.58 9.74
CA GLN A 400 15.28 -22.87 10.02
C GLN A 400 15.00 -23.09 11.50
N LYS A 401 15.89 -23.81 12.20
CA LYS A 401 15.76 -24.03 13.64
C LYS A 401 15.86 -22.69 14.39
N ALA A 402 16.88 -21.88 14.08
CA ALA A 402 17.06 -20.58 14.72
C ALA A 402 15.85 -19.66 14.54
N TYR A 403 15.26 -19.63 13.34
CA TYR A 403 14.03 -18.86 13.10
C TYR A 403 12.87 -19.34 13.98
N PHE A 404 12.64 -20.65 14.06
CA PHE A 404 11.57 -21.20 14.88
C PHE A 404 11.82 -21.03 16.38
N ASP A 405 13.06 -21.16 16.83
CA ASP A 405 13.44 -20.87 18.22
C ASP A 405 13.09 -19.41 18.58
N ILE A 406 13.40 -18.45 17.70
CA ILE A 406 13.07 -17.03 17.89
C ILE A 406 11.56 -16.78 17.83
N LEU A 407 10.86 -17.43 16.91
CA LEU A 407 9.40 -17.33 16.79
C LEU A 407 8.72 -17.80 18.07
N ASP A 408 9.08 -19.00 18.54
CA ASP A 408 8.52 -19.58 19.76
C ASP A 408 8.84 -18.69 20.97
N GLN A 409 10.09 -18.23 21.10
CA GLN A 409 10.49 -17.31 22.16
C GLN A 409 9.67 -16.01 22.16
N ARG A 410 9.45 -15.38 21.00
CA ARG A 410 8.69 -14.11 20.90
C ARG A 410 7.19 -14.32 21.13
N LEU A 411 6.62 -15.43 20.68
CA LEU A 411 5.22 -15.78 20.94
C LEU A 411 4.96 -16.11 22.42
N ASP A 412 5.87 -16.83 23.07
CA ASP A 412 5.80 -17.13 24.49
C ASP A 412 5.91 -15.84 25.32
N ALA A 413 6.86 -14.95 24.97
CA ALA A 413 7.00 -13.64 25.62
C ALA A 413 5.73 -12.79 25.46
N PHE A 414 5.14 -12.77 24.26
CA PHE A 414 3.88 -12.07 24.00
C PHE A 414 2.72 -12.66 24.80
N THR A 415 2.58 -13.99 24.83
CA THR A 415 1.53 -14.67 25.60
C THR A 415 1.63 -14.29 27.07
N ALA A 416 2.84 -14.35 27.64
CA ALA A 416 3.06 -13.96 29.03
C ALA A 416 2.76 -12.45 29.26
N TYR A 417 3.10 -11.57 28.32
CA TYR A 417 2.77 -10.14 28.38
C TYR A 417 1.25 -9.91 28.37
N ALA A 418 0.52 -10.61 27.50
CA ALA A 418 -0.93 -10.54 27.43
C ALA A 418 -1.60 -11.11 28.69
N ASP A 419 -1.10 -12.22 29.24
CA ASP A 419 -1.59 -12.82 30.50
C ASP A 419 -1.41 -11.88 31.71
N ARG A 420 -0.37 -11.03 31.68
CA ARG A 420 -0.14 -9.96 32.67
C ARG A 420 -1.03 -8.72 32.45
N GLY A 421 -1.92 -8.73 31.46
CA GLY A 421 -2.77 -7.60 31.13
C GLY A 421 -2.05 -6.49 30.37
N GLY A 422 -0.97 -6.83 29.63
CA GLY A 422 -0.19 -5.88 28.83
C GLY A 422 0.87 -5.12 29.64
N ILE A 423 1.50 -5.78 30.61
CA ILE A 423 2.52 -5.16 31.48
C ILE A 423 3.90 -5.73 31.20
N MET A 424 4.83 -4.83 30.87
CA MET A 424 6.23 -5.15 30.66
C MET A 424 6.93 -5.52 31.98
N ILE A 425 7.81 -6.52 31.94
CA ILE A 425 8.72 -6.90 33.02
C ILE A 425 10.18 -6.62 32.63
N GLU A 426 11.11 -6.71 33.58
CA GLU A 426 12.55 -6.46 33.36
C GLU A 426 13.10 -7.14 32.09
N GLN A 427 12.68 -8.39 31.85
CA GLN A 427 13.12 -9.13 30.68
C GLN A 427 12.59 -8.56 29.35
N ASP A 428 11.41 -7.94 29.34
CA ASP A 428 10.87 -7.27 28.16
C ASP A 428 11.65 -5.97 27.87
N PHE A 429 12.09 -5.26 28.92
CA PHE A 429 12.93 -4.07 28.80
C PHE A 429 14.34 -4.38 28.29
N GLN A 430 14.87 -5.57 28.58
CA GLN A 430 16.21 -5.98 28.14
C GLN A 430 16.21 -6.52 26.70
N ASN A 431 15.12 -7.17 26.27
CA ASN A 431 15.01 -7.82 24.96
C ASN A 431 14.21 -7.00 23.95
N TRP A 432 14.41 -5.68 23.93
CA TRP A 432 13.65 -4.78 23.07
C TRP A 432 14.15 -4.77 21.61
N GLN A 433 15.40 -5.17 21.38
CA GLN A 433 16.02 -5.18 20.04
C GLN A 433 15.22 -6.08 19.09
N PHE A 434 14.62 -5.47 18.08
CA PHE A 434 13.70 -6.15 17.15
C PHE A 434 14.40 -6.69 15.90
N LEU A 435 15.59 -6.19 15.56
CA LEU A 435 16.42 -6.75 14.51
C LEU A 435 16.83 -8.17 14.90
N ILE A 436 16.53 -9.12 14.03
CA ILE A 436 17.09 -10.45 14.20
C ILE A 436 18.53 -10.38 13.70
N GLU A 437 19.49 -10.56 14.61
CA GLU A 437 20.89 -10.68 14.25
C GLU A 437 21.05 -11.82 13.24
N LYS A 438 21.63 -11.51 12.09
CA LYS A 438 22.00 -12.51 11.09
C LYS A 438 23.44 -12.90 11.42
N ASP A 439 23.61 -14.09 11.98
CA ASP A 439 24.92 -14.72 12.20
C ASP A 439 25.73 -14.84 10.89
#